data_AF-A0A2G9PL48-F1
#
_entry.id   AF-A0A2G9PL48-F1
#
_cell.length_a   1.000
_cell.length_b   1.000
_cell.length_c   1.000
_cell.angle_alpha   90.00
_cell.angle_beta   90.00
_cell.angle_gamma   90.00
#
_symmetry.space_group_name_H-M   'P 1'
#
loop_
_entity.id
_entity.type
_entity.pdbx_description
1 polymer ?
#
loop_
_entity_poly.entity_id
_entity_poly.type
_entity_poly.pdbx_seq_one_letter_code
_entity_poly.pdbx_strand_id
1 'polypeptide(L)'
;LGVIKGVHAEEVKEKGVSMPVSKPQIEKITIIVDDYSALIRKARESRGMTLKDFARMISVKESLVSKMETGSFQPSIELARKLEKMLGVRLIEETEESNNASSYTARGKGEELMLGDFIKIKKRKRA
;
A
#
# COMPACT_ATOMS: atom_id res chain seq x y z
N LEU A 1 15.19 -67.37 -32.47
CA LEU A 1 14.34 -66.45 -31.67
C LEU A 1 15.05 -66.20 -30.35
N GLY A 2 15.27 -64.93 -29.97
CA GLY A 2 15.74 -64.61 -28.61
C GLY A 2 16.91 -63.64 -28.54
N VAL A 3 16.64 -62.37 -28.90
CA VAL A 3 17.14 -61.13 -28.28
C VAL A 3 18.52 -61.14 -27.58
N ILE A 4 19.43 -60.41 -28.22
CA ILE A 4 20.55 -59.65 -27.65
C ILE A 4 20.16 -58.81 -26.42
N LYS A 5 20.93 -58.96 -25.33
CA LYS A 5 21.25 -57.92 -24.33
C LYS A 5 22.42 -58.48 -23.50
N GLY A 6 23.63 -57.93 -23.49
CA GLY A 6 23.98 -56.53 -23.62
C GLY A 6 24.50 -56.04 -22.27
N VAL A 7 25.79 -56.36 -22.04
CA VAL A 7 26.81 -55.64 -21.27
C VAL A 7 26.58 -55.26 -19.79
N HIS A 8 27.57 -55.66 -18.99
CA HIS A 8 27.91 -55.09 -17.68
C HIS A 8 28.20 -53.59 -17.79
N ALA A 9 27.79 -52.81 -16.78
CA ALA A 9 28.38 -51.53 -16.44
C ALA A 9 28.23 -51.26 -14.94
N GLU A 10 29.38 -51.12 -14.27
CA GLU A 10 29.58 -50.63 -12.91
C GLU A 10 29.35 -49.12 -12.80
N GLU A 11 29.35 -48.64 -11.54
CA GLU A 11 29.48 -47.24 -11.09
C GLU A 11 28.24 -46.33 -11.26
N VAL A 12 27.85 -45.45 -10.33
CA VAL A 12 28.54 -44.80 -9.21
C VAL A 12 27.51 -44.42 -8.12
N LYS A 13 27.94 -44.42 -6.86
CA LYS A 13 27.17 -43.98 -5.69
C LYS A 13 27.56 -42.54 -5.36
N GLU A 14 26.75 -41.54 -5.75
CA GLU A 14 26.98 -40.15 -5.32
C GLU A 14 25.74 -39.49 -4.68
N LYS A 15 25.82 -39.42 -3.34
CA LYS A 15 25.40 -38.37 -2.41
C LYS A 15 24.30 -37.41 -2.90
N GLY A 16 23.16 -37.46 -2.22
CA GLY A 16 22.04 -36.54 -2.39
C GLY A 16 22.47 -35.08 -2.30
N VAL A 17 22.36 -34.37 -3.41
CA VAL A 17 22.46 -32.92 -3.49
C VAL A 17 21.15 -32.35 -2.96
N SER A 18 21.19 -31.80 -1.74
CA SER A 18 20.14 -30.94 -1.22
C SER A 18 20.06 -29.68 -2.09
N MET A 19 19.11 -29.61 -3.01
CA MET A 19 18.76 -28.33 -3.62
C MET A 19 18.07 -27.48 -2.56
N PRO A 20 18.60 -26.31 -2.15
CA PRO A 20 17.81 -25.37 -1.39
C PRO A 20 16.72 -24.85 -2.33
N VAL A 21 15.46 -25.18 -2.02
CA VAL A 21 14.30 -24.59 -2.68
C VAL A 21 14.39 -23.08 -2.44
N SER A 22 14.87 -22.33 -3.43
CA SER A 22 14.83 -20.87 -3.40
C SER A 22 13.37 -20.46 -3.25
N LYS A 23 13.07 -19.86 -2.10
CA LYS A 23 11.73 -19.32 -1.80
C LYS A 23 11.30 -18.43 -2.98
N PRO A 24 10.07 -18.56 -3.50
CA PRO A 24 9.57 -17.63 -4.51
C PRO A 24 9.61 -16.22 -3.90
N GLN A 25 10.34 -15.32 -4.56
CA GLN A 25 10.39 -13.90 -4.20
C GLN A 25 9.04 -13.31 -4.61
N ILE A 26 8.07 -13.27 -3.69
CA ILE A 26 6.79 -12.60 -3.92
C ILE A 26 7.10 -11.11 -4.07
N GLU A 27 6.93 -10.58 -5.28
CA GLU A 27 7.14 -9.17 -5.58
C GLU A 27 6.02 -8.35 -4.90
N LYS A 28 6.40 -7.51 -3.94
CA LYS A 28 5.46 -6.64 -3.23
C LYS A 28 5.17 -5.41 -4.06
N ILE A 29 3.91 -5.22 -4.44
CA ILE A 29 3.49 -4.02 -5.16
C ILE A 29 3.18 -2.93 -4.14
N THR A 30 3.83 -1.77 -4.29
CA THR A 30 3.64 -0.61 -3.43
C THR A 30 3.01 0.52 -4.23
N ILE A 31 1.83 0.98 -3.82
CA ILE A 31 1.09 2.07 -4.48
C ILE A 31 0.81 3.22 -3.51
N ILE A 32 0.57 4.43 -4.04
CA ILE A 32 0.13 5.59 -3.26
C ILE A 32 -1.39 5.65 -3.32
N VAL A 33 -2.02 5.92 -2.18
CA VAL A 33 -3.48 6.07 -2.07
C VAL A 33 -3.98 7.28 -2.86
N ASP A 34 -5.14 7.19 -3.50
CA ASP A 34 -5.69 8.28 -4.33
C ASP A 34 -5.92 9.58 -3.52
N ASP A 35 -6.33 9.46 -2.26
CA ASP A 35 -6.62 10.59 -1.37
C ASP A 35 -5.38 11.21 -0.69
N TYR A 36 -4.17 10.91 -1.18
CA TYR A 36 -2.92 11.36 -0.56
C TYR A 36 -2.87 12.88 -0.34
N SER A 37 -3.39 13.66 -1.28
CA SER A 37 -3.38 15.13 -1.25
C SER A 37 -4.15 15.68 -0.05
N ALA A 38 -5.37 15.18 0.16
CA ALA A 38 -6.23 15.54 1.28
C ALA A 38 -5.65 15.07 2.62
N LEU A 39 -5.05 13.88 2.66
CA LEU A 39 -4.41 13.33 3.86
C LEU A 39 -3.22 14.16 4.31
N ILE A 40 -2.34 14.55 3.37
CA ILE A 40 -1.19 15.42 3.65
C ILE A 40 -1.66 16.76 4.20
N ARG A 41 -2.63 17.40 3.53
CA ARG A 41 -3.15 18.71 3.95
C ARG A 41 -3.76 18.67 5.34
N LYS A 42 -4.68 17.72 5.60
CA LYS A 42 -5.31 17.55 6.92
C LYS A 42 -4.28 17.28 8.01
N ALA A 43 -3.29 16.42 7.74
CA ALA A 43 -2.26 16.09 8.72
C ALA A 43 -1.33 17.27 9.02
N ARG A 44 -1.03 18.12 8.03
CA ARG A 44 -0.28 19.37 8.22
C ARG A 44 -1.09 20.38 9.05
N GLU A 45 -2.33 20.61 8.67
CA GLU A 45 -3.22 21.58 9.33
C GLU A 45 -3.52 21.19 10.78
N SER A 46 -3.75 19.91 11.05
CA SER A 46 -3.96 19.39 12.42
C SER A 46 -2.77 19.62 13.37
N ARG A 47 -1.57 19.80 12.81
CA ARG A 47 -0.34 20.12 13.54
C ARG A 47 -0.02 21.61 13.58
N GLY A 48 -0.87 22.47 13.02
CA GLY A 48 -0.65 23.91 12.96
C GLY A 48 0.57 24.33 12.13
N MET A 49 1.05 23.47 11.23
CA MET A 49 2.24 23.75 10.43
C MET A 49 1.89 24.62 9.22
N THR A 50 2.69 25.67 8.98
CA THR A 50 2.61 26.39 7.71
C THR A 50 3.19 25.55 6.56
N LEU A 51 2.82 25.87 5.32
CA LEU A 51 3.39 25.26 4.12
C LEU A 51 4.92 25.33 4.12
N LYS A 52 5.46 26.51 4.44
CA LYS A 52 6.90 26.76 4.54
C LYS A 52 7.58 25.91 5.61
N ASP A 53 6.96 25.72 6.78
CA ASP A 53 7.54 24.93 7.87
C ASP A 53 7.55 23.45 7.54
N PHE A 54 6.44 22.96 6.98
CA PHE A 54 6.33 21.58 6.53
C PHE A 54 7.34 21.26 5.43
N ALA A 55 7.50 22.16 4.46
CA ALA A 55 8.47 22.04 3.38
C ALA A 55 9.91 21.92 3.90
N ARG A 56 10.30 22.76 4.87
CA ARG A 56 11.62 22.68 5.52
C ARG A 56 11.81 21.34 6.24
N MET A 57 10.77 20.88 6.95
CA MET A 57 10.81 19.64 7.72
C MET A 57 11.01 18.39 6.84
N ILE A 58 10.39 18.34 5.66
CA ILE A 58 10.57 17.22 4.71
C ILE A 58 11.69 17.46 3.69
N SER A 59 12.38 18.60 3.78
CA SER A 59 13.52 18.98 2.92
C SER A 59 13.14 19.16 1.45
N VAL A 60 11.99 19.77 1.17
CA VAL A 60 11.53 20.07 -0.20
C VAL A 60 11.16 21.55 -0.36
N LYS A 61 10.89 21.98 -1.59
CA LYS A 61 10.42 23.33 -1.88
C LYS A 61 8.94 23.49 -1.47
N GLU A 62 8.57 24.66 -0.98
CA GLU A 62 7.19 24.99 -0.59
C GLU A 62 6.20 24.81 -1.74
N SER A 63 6.58 25.19 -2.96
CA SER A 63 5.75 24.99 -4.14
C SER A 63 5.47 23.52 -4.45
N LEU A 64 6.40 22.61 -4.10
CA LEU A 64 6.18 21.17 -4.28
C LEU A 64 5.17 20.64 -3.26
N VAL A 65 5.24 21.12 -2.01
CA VAL A 65 4.23 20.80 -0.99
C VAL A 65 2.86 21.26 -1.43
N SER A 66 2.75 22.50 -1.91
CA SER A 66 1.49 23.02 -2.43
C SER A 66 0.92 22.13 -3.53
N LYS A 67 1.75 21.71 -4.51
CA LYS A 67 1.32 20.79 -5.58
C LYS A 67 0.92 19.40 -5.07
N MET A 68 1.55 18.90 -4.01
CA MET A 68 1.16 17.63 -3.38
C MET A 68 -0.22 17.76 -2.71
N GLU A 69 -0.47 18.86 -2.00
CA GLU A 69 -1.75 19.13 -1.33
C GLU A 69 -2.90 19.44 -2.30
N THR A 70 -2.61 19.93 -3.52
CA THR A 70 -3.60 20.12 -4.58
C THR A 70 -3.79 18.88 -5.46
N GLY A 71 -3.00 17.82 -5.27
CA GLY A 71 -3.02 16.63 -6.12
C GLY A 71 -2.39 16.83 -7.50
N SER A 72 -1.79 17.99 -7.78
CA SER A 72 -1.13 18.29 -9.06
C SER A 72 0.24 17.62 -9.20
N PHE A 73 0.78 17.10 -8.10
CA PHE A 73 2.01 16.33 -8.08
C PHE A 73 1.87 15.14 -7.14
N GLN A 74 2.14 13.94 -7.65
CA GLN A 74 2.19 12.72 -6.86
C GLN A 74 3.62 12.50 -6.35
N PRO A 75 3.83 12.29 -5.03
CA PRO A 75 5.16 12.01 -4.50
C PRO A 75 5.70 10.66 -5.00
N SER A 76 7.02 10.47 -4.93
CA SER A 76 7.60 9.13 -5.08
C SER A 76 7.27 8.26 -3.87
N ILE A 77 7.38 6.93 -4.01
CA ILE A 77 7.20 5.99 -2.88
C ILE A 77 8.11 6.35 -1.70
N GLU A 78 9.36 6.71 -1.96
CA GLU A 78 10.31 7.10 -0.92
C GLU A 78 9.85 8.35 -0.15
N LEU A 79 9.40 9.38 -0.88
CA LEU A 79 8.89 10.61 -0.28
C LEU A 79 7.59 10.35 0.48
N ALA A 80 6.69 9.52 -0.07
CA ALA A 80 5.46 9.12 0.60
C ALA A 80 5.74 8.37 1.91
N ARG A 81 6.72 7.46 1.96
CA ARG A 81 7.14 6.79 3.21
C ARG A 81 7.67 7.79 4.25
N LYS A 82 8.44 8.79 3.81
CA LYS A 82 8.92 9.87 4.70
C LYS A 82 7.74 10.67 5.23
N LEU A 83 6.78 11.02 4.37
CA LEU A 83 5.57 11.74 4.75
C LEU A 83 4.73 10.95 5.76
N GLU A 84 4.52 9.64 5.56
CA GLU A 84 3.80 8.78 6.52
C GLU A 84 4.42 8.82 7.91
N LYS A 85 5.74 8.68 8.01
CA LYS A 85 6.46 8.70 9.29
C LYS A 85 6.34 10.05 10.00
N MET A 86 6.45 11.14 9.24
CA MET A 86 6.41 12.49 9.81
C MET A 86 4.99 12.93 10.18
N LEU A 87 3.99 12.54 9.37
CA LEU A 87 2.60 12.93 9.53
C LEU A 87 1.76 11.90 10.28
N GLY A 88 2.27 10.70 10.56
CA GLY A 88 1.53 9.63 11.24
C GLY A 88 0.25 9.21 10.51
N VAL A 89 0.22 9.37 9.18
CA VAL A 89 -0.89 8.96 8.31
C VAL A 89 -0.43 7.83 7.39
N ARG A 90 -1.38 7.11 6.80
CA ARG A 90 -1.10 6.11 5.76
C ARG A 90 -1.30 6.73 4.38
N LEU A 91 -0.24 6.77 3.59
CA LEU A 91 -0.23 7.26 2.19
C LEU A 91 0.12 6.14 1.21
N ILE A 92 0.59 5.00 1.70
CA ILE A 92 1.05 3.88 0.88
C ILE A 92 0.25 2.63 1.23
N GLU A 93 -0.11 1.87 0.19
CA GLU A 93 -0.64 0.52 0.31
C GLU A 93 0.37 -0.47 -0.27
N GLU A 94 0.66 -1.52 0.51
CA GLU A 94 1.47 -2.66 0.09
C GLU A 94 0.52 -3.83 -0.12
N THR A 95 0.38 -4.29 -1.36
CA THR A 95 -0.39 -5.50 -1.66
C THR A 95 0.58 -6.62 -2.04
N GLU A 96 0.40 -7.76 -1.41
CA GLU A 96 0.93 -9.02 -1.91
C GLU A 96 -0.12 -9.52 -2.90
N GLU A 97 0.25 -9.82 -4.15
CA GLU A 97 -0.68 -10.45 -5.09
C GLU A 97 -1.02 -11.86 -4.58
N SER A 98 -2.02 -11.93 -3.70
CA SER A 98 -2.75 -13.14 -3.39
C SER A 98 -4.17 -12.92 -3.87
N ASN A 99 -4.65 -13.81 -4.75
CA ASN A 99 -6.01 -13.86 -5.26
C ASN A 99 -7.05 -13.99 -4.13
N ASN A 100 -7.34 -12.89 -3.42
CA ASN A 100 -8.42 -12.80 -2.46
C ASN A 100 -9.06 -11.43 -2.54
N ALA A 101 -10.11 -11.35 -3.36
CA ALA A 101 -11.06 -10.27 -3.39
C ALA A 101 -11.83 -10.23 -2.06
N SER A 102 -11.26 -9.67 -0.99
CA SER A 102 -11.96 -9.39 0.28
C SER A 102 -11.03 -8.66 1.27
N SER A 103 -11.06 -7.33 1.32
CA SER A 103 -10.92 -6.57 2.59
C SER A 103 -10.85 -5.04 2.39
N TYR A 104 -11.96 -4.40 2.01
CA TYR A 104 -12.22 -3.02 2.42
C TYR A 104 -13.06 -3.05 3.69
N THR A 105 -12.49 -3.55 4.80
CA THR A 105 -13.11 -3.42 6.12
C THR A 105 -12.11 -2.84 7.12
N ALA A 106 -12.40 -1.60 7.51
CA ALA A 106 -12.30 -1.04 8.85
C ALA A 106 -10.95 -1.08 9.58
N ARG A 107 -10.27 0.08 9.62
CA ARG A 107 -9.81 0.63 10.91
C ARG A 107 -9.63 2.14 10.90
N GLY A 108 -10.65 2.83 11.40
CA GLY A 108 -10.63 4.25 11.76
C GLY A 108 -11.74 4.49 12.76
N LYS A 109 -11.43 4.37 14.05
CA LYS A 109 -12.34 4.75 15.14
C LYS A 109 -12.42 6.27 15.13
N GLY A 110 -13.54 6.82 14.69
CA GLY A 110 -13.82 8.26 14.66
C GLY A 110 -14.85 8.60 13.60
N GLU A 111 -16.12 8.56 14.02
CA GLU A 111 -17.27 9.21 13.36
C GLU A 111 -17.61 8.70 11.95
N GLU A 112 -18.23 7.53 11.94
CA GLU A 112 -19.02 6.99 10.86
C GLU A 112 -20.27 7.85 10.61
N LEU A 113 -20.14 8.88 9.77
CA LEU A 113 -21.28 9.39 9.02
C LEU A 113 -21.24 8.72 7.64
N MET A 114 -21.90 7.57 7.54
CA MET A 114 -22.17 6.95 6.26
C MET A 114 -23.19 7.79 5.50
N LEU A 115 -23.10 7.77 4.17
CA LEU A 115 -24.03 8.40 3.23
C LEU A 115 -25.53 8.05 3.45
N GLY A 116 -25.86 7.14 4.38
CA GLY A 116 -27.22 6.83 4.82
C GLY A 116 -27.89 7.89 5.69
N ASP A 117 -27.15 8.87 6.24
CA ASP A 117 -27.69 9.82 7.23
C ASP A 117 -28.33 11.10 6.66
N PHE A 118 -28.53 11.20 5.34
CA PHE A 118 -29.17 12.38 4.71
C PHE A 118 -30.53 12.11 4.06
N ILE A 119 -31.39 11.28 4.65
CA ILE A 119 -32.83 11.30 4.33
C ILE A 119 -33.65 11.61 5.58
N LYS A 120 -33.49 12.83 6.09
CA LYS A 120 -34.44 13.46 7.01
C LYS A 120 -35.65 13.97 6.20
N ILE A 121 -36.42 13.07 5.59
CA ILE A 121 -37.76 13.41 5.08
C ILE A 121 -38.76 13.08 6.18
N LYS A 122 -39.00 14.11 6.99
CA LYS A 122 -40.01 14.20 8.04
C LYS A 122 -41.37 13.70 7.53
N LYS A 123 -41.77 12.50 7.98
CA LYS A 123 -43.17 12.05 7.96
C LYS A 123 -44.01 13.05 8.76
N ARG A 124 -44.95 13.75 8.13
CA ARG A 124 -46.17 14.23 8.79
C ARG A 124 -47.31 13.37 8.26
N LYS A 125 -47.85 12.48 9.11
CA LYS A 125 -49.19 11.93 8.89
C LYS A 125 -50.17 12.72 9.77
N ARG A 126 -51.09 13.39 9.05
CA ARG A 126 -52.53 13.57 9.31
C ARG A 126 -52.99 14.29 10.58
N ALA A 127 -53.75 15.35 10.35
CA ALA A 127 -55.17 15.32 10.70
C ALA A 127 -55.94 14.98 9.40
#